data_AF-B4N1J6-F1
#
_entry.id   AF-B4N1J6-F1
#
_cell.length_a   1.000
_cell.length_b   1.000
_cell.length_c   1.000
_cell.angle_alpha   90.00
_cell.angle_beta   90.00
_cell.angle_gamma   90.00
#
_symmetry.space_group_name_H-M   'P 1'
#
loop_
_entity.id
_entity.type
_entity.pdbx_description
1 polymer ?
#
loop_
_entity_poly.entity_id
_entity_poly.type
_entity_poly.pdbx_seq_one_letter_code
_entity_poly.pdbx_strand_id
1 'polypeptide(L)'
;MRNFNLEAMMGCWHVVQYYASTEELPEYACMKSHFGFSTADKHITMNFSFIFAEDPLREKLQGNITWMIPSFENPDPMAPSIETPAHWIHTEHIYKGIYNTYVIDTDYTSWALIMHCAEKEKHPRYLSALLLSRQPTLGENYITYLREKLIPYHIDLSFMFPINQSSCDHLMESSNDDPLAYIVNGRKTEKEMFKVINQA
;
A
#
# COMPACT_ATOMS: atom_id res chain seq x y z
N MET A 1 -18.43 -3.96 -0.84
CA MET A 1 -18.83 -3.86 -2.26
C MET A 1 -19.59 -5.12 -2.70
N ARG A 2 -20.69 -5.01 -3.47
CA ARG A 2 -21.40 -6.17 -4.06
C ARG A 2 -20.86 -6.45 -5.47
N ASN A 3 -20.86 -7.71 -5.91
CA ASN A 3 -20.39 -8.13 -7.25
C ASN A 3 -18.94 -7.72 -7.58
N PHE A 4 -18.05 -7.82 -6.59
CA PHE A 4 -16.66 -7.42 -6.76
C PHE A 4 -15.92 -8.36 -7.74
N ASN A 5 -15.38 -7.78 -8.81
CA ASN A 5 -14.50 -8.48 -9.75
C ASN A 5 -13.06 -8.46 -9.24
N LEU A 6 -12.59 -9.63 -8.77
CA LEU A 6 -11.27 -9.80 -8.21
C LEU A 6 -10.16 -9.58 -9.23
N GLU A 7 -10.27 -10.16 -10.42
CA GLU A 7 -9.25 -10.06 -11.48
C GLU A 7 -9.06 -8.62 -11.94
N ALA A 8 -10.16 -7.87 -12.10
CA ALA A 8 -10.12 -6.48 -12.53
C ALA A 8 -9.45 -5.53 -11.51
N MET A 9 -9.43 -5.91 -10.22
CA MET A 9 -8.76 -5.14 -9.16
C MET A 9 -7.22 -5.34 -9.16
N MET A 10 -6.72 -6.44 -9.74
CA MET A 10 -5.30 -6.78 -9.67
C MET A 10 -4.41 -5.78 -10.44
N GLY A 11 -3.10 -5.92 -10.28
CA GLY A 11 -2.09 -5.09 -10.92
C GLY A 11 -1.63 -3.91 -10.05
N CYS A 12 -0.95 -2.97 -10.69
CA CYS A 12 -0.31 -1.84 -10.01
C CYS A 12 -1.29 -0.70 -9.71
N TRP A 13 -1.08 -0.09 -8.55
CA TRP A 13 -1.80 1.07 -8.06
C TRP A 13 -0.83 2.03 -7.36
N HIS A 14 -1.01 3.32 -7.58
CA HIS A 14 -0.41 4.40 -6.80
C HIS A 14 -1.31 4.69 -5.60
N VAL A 15 -0.72 4.83 -4.41
CA VAL A 15 -1.47 5.36 -3.26
C VAL A 15 -1.43 6.88 -3.36
N VAL A 16 -2.58 7.52 -3.56
CA VAL A 16 -2.68 8.98 -3.73
C VAL A 16 -3.16 9.70 -2.47
N GLN A 17 -3.90 9.00 -1.61
CA GLN A 17 -4.09 9.44 -0.23
C GLN A 17 -3.99 8.26 0.74
N TYR A 18 -3.54 8.55 1.95
CA TYR A 18 -3.35 7.58 3.02
C TYR A 18 -3.87 8.12 4.35
N TYR A 19 -4.46 7.23 5.13
CA TYR A 19 -4.84 7.45 6.51
C TYR A 19 -4.36 6.28 7.34
N ALA A 20 -3.89 6.55 8.56
CA ALA A 20 -3.71 5.58 9.61
C ALA A 20 -4.09 6.17 10.96
N SER A 21 -4.76 5.39 11.80
CA SER A 21 -5.27 5.84 13.11
C SER A 21 -4.20 6.18 14.13
N THR A 22 -2.94 5.87 13.85
CA THR A 22 -1.78 6.15 14.72
C THR A 22 -0.87 7.25 14.18
N GLU A 23 -1.19 7.81 13.00
CA GLU A 23 -0.35 8.78 12.33
C GLU A 23 -1.04 10.14 12.29
N GLU A 24 -0.26 11.19 12.56
CA GLU A 24 -0.76 12.57 12.62
C GLU A 24 -0.22 13.45 11.48
N LEU A 25 0.73 12.96 10.68
CA LEU A 25 1.39 13.69 9.60
C LEU A 25 1.75 12.77 8.42
N PRO A 26 1.85 13.29 7.18
CA PRO A 26 2.32 12.52 6.05
C PRO A 26 3.82 12.26 6.13
N GLU A 27 4.21 11.01 6.37
CA GLU A 27 5.62 10.61 6.44
C GLU A 27 6.14 9.97 5.13
N TYR A 28 5.25 9.65 4.19
CA TYR A 28 5.56 8.80 3.04
C TYR A 28 5.39 9.50 1.69
N ALA A 29 6.20 9.07 0.73
CA ALA A 29 6.06 9.42 -0.68
C ALA A 29 6.26 8.18 -1.56
N CYS A 30 5.91 8.32 -2.84
CA CYS A 30 6.10 7.28 -3.87
C CYS A 30 5.49 5.92 -3.52
N MET A 31 4.42 5.91 -2.71
CA MET A 31 3.82 4.69 -2.24
C MET A 31 3.05 3.98 -3.35
N LYS A 32 3.36 2.71 -3.59
CA LYS A 32 2.73 1.89 -4.63
C LYS A 32 2.35 0.54 -4.06
N SER A 33 1.26 -0.02 -4.58
CA SER A 33 0.79 -1.35 -4.26
C SER A 33 0.57 -2.14 -5.56
N HIS A 34 1.12 -3.35 -5.63
CA HIS A 34 0.89 -4.29 -6.70
C HIS A 34 0.12 -5.49 -6.14
N PHE A 35 -1.17 -5.58 -6.50
CA PHE A 35 -2.03 -6.70 -6.11
C PHE A 35 -1.94 -7.84 -7.11
N GLY A 36 -1.82 -9.06 -6.61
CA GLY A 36 -1.88 -10.30 -7.37
C GLY A 36 -2.84 -11.29 -6.72
N PHE A 37 -3.37 -12.21 -7.51
CA PHE A 37 -4.25 -13.29 -7.04
C PHE A 37 -3.78 -14.62 -7.62
N SER A 38 -3.58 -15.63 -6.76
CA SER A 38 -3.31 -17.01 -7.17
C SER A 38 -4.61 -17.79 -7.15
N THR A 39 -5.06 -18.27 -8.31
CA THR A 39 -6.22 -19.17 -8.39
C THR A 39 -5.94 -20.53 -7.75
N ALA A 40 -4.68 -20.97 -7.76
CA ALA A 40 -4.26 -22.25 -7.20
C ALA A 40 -4.30 -22.23 -5.66
N ASP A 41 -3.72 -21.19 -5.07
CA ASP A 41 -3.60 -21.04 -3.61
C ASP A 41 -4.77 -20.26 -3.00
N LYS A 42 -5.62 -19.69 -3.84
CA LYS A 42 -6.79 -18.86 -3.47
C LYS A 42 -6.46 -17.68 -2.56
N HIS A 43 -5.25 -17.15 -2.67
CA HIS A 43 -4.77 -16.03 -1.87
C HIS A 43 -4.57 -14.76 -2.72
N ILE A 44 -4.57 -13.62 -2.04
CA ILE A 44 -4.21 -12.33 -2.62
C ILE A 44 -2.85 -11.93 -2.06
N THR A 45 -1.99 -11.40 -2.90
CA THR A 45 -0.70 -10.84 -2.51
C THR A 45 -0.67 -9.34 -2.81
N MET A 46 -0.10 -8.53 -1.92
CA MET A 46 0.25 -7.14 -2.21
C MET A 46 1.74 -6.98 -1.99
N ASN A 47 2.45 -6.66 -3.06
CA ASN A 47 3.81 -6.13 -2.95
C ASN A 47 3.70 -4.62 -2.91
N PHE A 48 4.15 -4.01 -1.82
CA PHE A 48 4.10 -2.57 -1.65
C PHE A 48 5.50 -1.98 -1.56
N SER A 49 5.63 -0.73 -1.96
CA SER A 49 6.87 0.04 -1.83
C SER A 49 6.57 1.48 -1.49
N PHE A 50 7.47 2.14 -0.78
CA PHE A 50 7.39 3.57 -0.45
C PHE A 50 8.78 4.12 -0.13
N ILE A 51 8.86 5.44 0.03
CA ILE A 51 10.00 6.13 0.66
C ILE A 51 9.49 6.96 1.82
N PHE A 52 10.36 7.29 2.78
CA PHE A 52 10.09 8.38 3.70
C PHE A 52 10.26 9.72 2.96
N ALA A 53 9.30 10.63 3.09
CA ALA A 53 9.25 11.88 2.34
C ALA A 53 10.47 12.78 2.62
N GLU A 54 10.95 12.77 3.87
CA GLU A 54 12.07 13.57 4.37
C GLU A 54 13.42 12.83 4.32
N ASP A 55 13.48 11.60 3.79
CA ASP A 55 14.74 10.87 3.65
C ASP A 55 15.59 11.47 2.51
N PRO A 56 16.77 12.07 2.82
CA PRO A 56 17.64 12.65 1.79
C PRO A 56 18.24 11.61 0.85
N LEU A 57 18.33 10.33 1.27
CA LEU A 57 18.83 9.24 0.45
C LEU A 57 17.75 8.68 -0.49
N ARG A 58 16.47 8.94 -0.19
CA ARG A 58 15.31 8.45 -0.96
C ARG A 58 15.36 6.94 -1.14
N GLU A 59 15.63 6.22 -0.05
CA GLU A 59 15.67 4.76 -0.04
C GLU A 59 14.27 4.19 -0.27
N LYS A 60 14.13 3.35 -1.31
CA LYS A 60 12.92 2.59 -1.62
C LYS A 60 12.83 1.40 -0.68
N LEU A 61 11.88 1.48 0.24
CA LEU A 61 11.47 0.38 1.10
C LEU A 61 10.42 -0.46 0.39
N GLN A 62 10.44 -1.76 0.63
CA GLN A 62 9.52 -2.72 0.04
C GLN A 62 9.06 -3.76 1.05
N GLY A 63 7.85 -4.26 0.88
CA GLY A 63 7.33 -5.37 1.66
C GLY A 63 6.26 -6.13 0.89
N ASN A 64 5.83 -7.26 1.45
CA ASN A 64 4.78 -8.09 0.91
C ASN A 64 3.78 -8.50 1.99
N ILE A 65 2.50 -8.56 1.65
CA ILE A 65 1.45 -9.12 2.51
C ILE A 65 0.64 -10.10 1.69
N THR A 66 0.22 -11.20 2.32
CA THR A 66 -0.64 -12.22 1.71
C THR A 66 -1.91 -12.38 2.54
N TRP A 67 -3.07 -12.40 1.89
CA TRP A 67 -4.37 -12.61 2.52
C TRP A 67 -5.08 -13.82 1.92
N MET A 68 -5.92 -14.45 2.72
CA MET A 68 -6.92 -15.41 2.28
C MET A 68 -8.26 -14.69 2.04
N ILE A 69 -9.11 -15.25 1.18
CA ILE A 69 -10.48 -14.78 1.00
C ILE A 69 -11.41 -15.74 1.77
N PRO A 70 -12.07 -15.29 2.87
CA PRO A 70 -12.86 -16.19 3.73
C PRO A 70 -13.97 -16.94 2.99
N SER A 71 -14.60 -16.29 2.01
CA SER A 71 -15.65 -16.89 1.16
C SER A 71 -15.16 -18.10 0.35
N PHE A 72 -13.85 -18.28 0.19
CA PHE A 72 -13.29 -19.42 -0.54
C PHE A 72 -12.98 -20.62 0.36
N GLU A 73 -12.97 -20.44 1.68
CA GLU A 73 -12.62 -21.48 2.65
C GLU A 73 -13.83 -22.10 3.35
N ASN A 74 -14.89 -21.33 3.62
CA ASN A 74 -16.08 -21.83 4.32
C ASN A 74 -17.38 -21.23 3.76
N PRO A 75 -18.04 -21.89 2.79
CA PRO A 75 -19.43 -21.59 2.50
C PRO A 75 -20.27 -22.16 3.64
N ASP A 76 -20.45 -21.41 4.73
CA ASP A 76 -21.43 -21.79 5.75
C ASP A 76 -22.82 -21.79 5.10
N PRO A 77 -23.47 -22.97 4.92
CA PRO A 77 -24.73 -23.07 4.19
C PRO A 77 -25.91 -22.37 4.92
N MET A 78 -25.71 -21.93 6.17
CA MET A 78 -26.71 -21.22 6.98
C MET A 78 -26.34 -19.76 7.23
N ALA A 79 -25.14 -19.31 6.87
CA ALA A 79 -24.78 -17.90 6.94
C ALA A 79 -25.53 -17.12 5.85
N PRO A 80 -26.14 -15.96 6.17
CA PRO A 80 -26.71 -15.10 5.13
C PRO A 80 -25.59 -14.78 4.14
N SER A 81 -25.83 -15.08 2.87
CA SER A 81 -24.91 -15.06 1.73
C SER A 81 -24.32 -13.67 1.42
N ILE A 82 -23.60 -13.08 2.36
CA ILE A 82 -22.83 -11.84 2.20
C ILE A 82 -21.35 -12.23 2.20
N GLU A 83 -21.02 -13.24 1.40
CA GLU A 83 -19.65 -13.55 1.02
C GLU A 83 -19.22 -12.54 -0.05
N THR A 84 -18.56 -11.47 0.36
CA THR A 84 -18.01 -10.51 -0.60
C THR A 84 -16.55 -10.84 -0.84
N PRO A 85 -16.12 -11.20 -2.08
CA PRO A 85 -14.70 -11.38 -2.42
C PRO A 85 -13.86 -10.10 -2.25
N ALA A 86 -14.51 -8.99 -1.88
CA ALA A 86 -13.93 -7.72 -1.46
C ALA A 86 -13.41 -7.73 -0.01
N HIS A 87 -13.55 -8.81 0.76
CA HIS A 87 -13.03 -8.94 2.13
C HIS A 87 -11.93 -9.99 2.18
N TRP A 88 -10.74 -9.59 2.65
CA TRP A 88 -9.55 -10.42 2.73
C TRP A 88 -9.04 -10.44 4.16
N ILE A 89 -8.50 -11.58 4.60
CA ILE A 89 -8.01 -11.76 5.97
C ILE A 89 -6.56 -12.25 5.93
N HIS A 90 -5.73 -11.59 6.72
CA HIS A 90 -4.38 -12.01 7.00
C HIS A 90 -4.26 -12.29 8.49
N THR A 91 -3.68 -13.44 8.83
CA THR A 91 -3.46 -13.87 10.21
C THR A 91 -1.99 -14.19 10.39
N GLU A 92 -1.36 -13.57 11.38
CA GLU A 92 -0.02 -13.91 11.80
C GLU A 92 -0.04 -14.44 13.22
N HIS A 93 0.27 -15.74 13.35
CA HIS A 93 0.20 -16.48 14.61
C HIS A 93 1.03 -15.84 15.72
N ILE A 94 2.17 -15.24 15.37
CA ILE A 94 3.10 -14.61 16.32
C ILE A 94 2.57 -13.29 16.91
N TYR A 95 1.71 -12.56 16.20
CA TYR A 95 1.18 -11.27 16.66
C TYR A 95 -0.23 -11.35 17.25
N LYS A 96 -0.88 -12.53 17.15
CA LYS A 96 -2.28 -12.76 17.56
C LYS A 96 -3.24 -11.70 17.00
N GLY A 97 -2.90 -11.11 15.86
CA GLY A 97 -3.67 -10.07 15.19
C GLY A 97 -4.41 -10.64 14.01
N ILE A 98 -5.67 -10.26 13.85
CA ILE A 98 -6.44 -10.48 12.62
C ILE A 98 -6.41 -9.16 11.85
N TYR A 99 -5.86 -9.20 10.64
CA TYR A 99 -5.76 -8.06 9.74
C TYR A 99 -6.78 -8.22 8.62
N ASN A 100 -7.87 -7.48 8.73
CA ASN A 100 -8.91 -7.46 7.71
C ASN A 100 -8.60 -6.38 6.69
N THR A 101 -8.75 -6.70 5.40
CA THR A 101 -8.70 -5.75 4.29
C THR A 101 -10.04 -5.78 3.59
N TYR A 102 -10.62 -4.60 3.37
CA TYR A 102 -11.88 -4.42 2.68
C TYR A 102 -11.68 -3.53 1.46
N VAL A 103 -12.10 -4.01 0.28
CA VAL A 103 -12.32 -3.15 -0.88
C VAL A 103 -13.68 -2.48 -0.70
N ILE A 104 -13.65 -1.20 -0.37
CA ILE A 104 -14.85 -0.40 -0.08
C ILE A 104 -15.57 -0.10 -1.39
N ASP A 105 -14.84 0.41 -2.38
CA ASP A 105 -15.36 0.78 -3.69
C ASP A 105 -14.24 0.82 -4.75
N THR A 106 -14.55 0.61 -6.02
CA THR A 106 -13.59 0.74 -7.14
C THR A 106 -14.31 0.77 -8.49
N ASP A 107 -13.74 1.50 -9.46
CA ASP A 107 -14.12 1.40 -10.87
C ASP A 107 -13.17 0.49 -11.68
N TYR A 108 -12.24 -0.17 -11.00
CA TYR A 108 -11.19 -1.08 -11.50
C TYR A 108 -10.12 -0.44 -12.40
N THR A 109 -10.48 0.60 -13.12
CA THR A 109 -9.72 1.15 -14.25
C THR A 109 -9.03 2.48 -13.94
N SER A 110 -9.47 3.20 -12.90
CA SER A 110 -8.89 4.49 -12.56
C SER A 110 -8.67 4.69 -11.06
N TRP A 111 -9.58 4.22 -10.20
CA TRP A 111 -9.47 4.38 -8.75
C TRP A 111 -9.99 3.17 -7.97
N ALA A 112 -9.49 3.03 -6.75
CA ALA A 112 -10.01 2.10 -5.76
C ALA A 112 -9.86 2.68 -4.35
N LEU A 113 -10.73 2.25 -3.45
CA LEU A 113 -10.67 2.57 -2.03
C LEU A 113 -10.59 1.27 -1.24
N ILE A 114 -9.50 1.10 -0.50
CA ILE A 114 -9.31 -0.03 0.39
C ILE A 114 -9.12 0.45 1.83
N MET A 115 -9.60 -0.35 2.78
CA MET A 115 -9.48 -0.08 4.20
C MET A 115 -8.93 -1.32 4.91
N HIS A 116 -7.94 -1.11 5.77
CA HIS A 116 -7.42 -2.14 6.65
C HIS A 116 -7.93 -1.92 8.08
N CYS A 117 -8.23 -3.02 8.75
CA CYS A 117 -8.68 -3.06 10.13
C CYS A 117 -7.94 -4.19 10.84
N ALA A 118 -7.02 -3.82 11.73
CA ALA A 118 -6.32 -4.78 12.56
C ALA A 118 -6.95 -4.79 13.96
N GLU A 119 -7.37 -5.97 14.37
CA GLU A 119 -7.91 -6.23 15.70
C GLU A 119 -6.92 -7.08 16.48
N LYS A 120 -6.53 -6.58 17.65
CA LYS A 120 -5.68 -7.29 18.60
C LYS A 120 -6.33 -7.25 19.97
N GLU A 121 -6.34 -8.39 20.65
CA GLU A 121 -6.93 -8.52 21.98
C GLU A 121 -6.33 -7.45 22.93
N LYS A 122 -7.20 -6.72 23.64
CA LYS A 122 -6.84 -5.68 24.63
C LYS A 122 -6.10 -4.45 24.06
N HIS A 123 -6.10 -4.24 22.75
CA HIS A 123 -5.52 -3.07 22.11
C HIS A 123 -6.61 -2.30 21.33
N PRO A 124 -6.48 -0.98 21.17
CA PRO A 124 -7.35 -0.24 20.28
C PRO A 124 -7.25 -0.79 18.86
N ARG A 125 -8.38 -0.79 18.15
CA ARG A 125 -8.44 -1.16 16.73
C ARG A 125 -7.54 -0.21 15.95
N TYR A 126 -6.66 -0.76 15.12
CA TYR A 126 -5.88 0.02 14.16
C TYR A 126 -6.63 0.05 12.83
N LEU A 127 -6.86 1.26 12.32
CA LEU A 127 -7.50 1.50 11.03
C LEU A 127 -6.50 2.19 10.10
N SER A 128 -6.45 1.75 8.86
CA SER A 128 -5.82 2.51 7.78
C SER A 128 -6.67 2.45 6.52
N ALA A 129 -6.54 3.47 5.67
CA ALA A 129 -7.25 3.54 4.40
C ALA A 129 -6.33 4.05 3.30
N LEU A 130 -6.46 3.47 2.11
CA LEU A 130 -5.69 3.83 0.93
C LEU A 130 -6.65 4.21 -0.19
N LEU A 131 -6.53 5.45 -0.66
CA LEU A 131 -7.06 5.85 -1.95
C LEU A 131 -6.03 5.48 -3.01
N LEU A 132 -6.44 4.63 -3.94
CA LEU A 132 -5.61 4.09 -4.99
C LEU A 132 -5.96 4.72 -6.32
N SER A 133 -4.96 4.93 -7.17
CA SER A 133 -5.15 5.33 -8.56
C SER A 133 -4.27 4.51 -9.51
N ARG A 134 -4.78 4.24 -10.71
CA ARG A 134 -3.97 3.64 -11.79
C ARG A 134 -2.91 4.61 -12.33
N GLN A 135 -3.04 5.91 -12.02
CA GLN A 135 -2.11 6.96 -12.40
C GLN A 135 -1.47 7.58 -11.15
N PRO A 136 -0.34 8.31 -11.28
CA PRO A 136 0.29 9.01 -10.16
C PRO A 136 -0.60 10.07 -9.50
N THR A 137 -1.64 10.54 -10.19
CA THR A 137 -2.58 11.55 -9.69
C THR A 137 -4.02 11.10 -9.92
N LEU A 138 -4.93 11.62 -9.11
CA LEU A 138 -6.36 11.38 -9.20
C LEU A 138 -7.10 12.72 -9.13
N GLY A 139 -8.14 12.90 -9.92
CA GLY A 139 -8.92 14.14 -9.92
C GLY A 139 -9.64 14.38 -8.59
N GLU A 140 -9.71 15.64 -8.17
CA GLU A 140 -10.31 16.05 -6.89
C GLU A 140 -11.74 15.52 -6.69
N ASN A 141 -12.56 15.48 -7.75
CA ASN A 141 -13.92 14.95 -7.68
C ASN A 141 -13.95 13.49 -7.19
N TYR A 142 -13.03 12.65 -7.68
CA TYR A 142 -12.91 11.26 -7.23
C TYR A 142 -12.35 11.19 -5.80
N ILE A 143 -11.40 12.06 -5.46
CA ILE A 143 -10.85 12.14 -4.10
C ILE A 143 -11.96 12.48 -3.09
N THR A 144 -12.74 13.52 -3.34
CA THR A 144 -13.87 13.91 -2.49
C THR A 144 -14.88 12.78 -2.35
N TYR A 145 -15.29 12.18 -3.47
CA TYR A 145 -16.23 11.05 -3.48
C TYR A 145 -15.75 9.89 -2.60
N LEU A 146 -14.48 9.48 -2.73
CA LEU A 146 -13.95 8.34 -1.99
C LEU A 146 -13.73 8.67 -0.50
N ARG A 147 -13.35 9.90 -0.17
CA ARG A 147 -13.25 10.34 1.24
C ARG A 147 -14.61 10.29 1.93
N GLU A 148 -15.69 10.70 1.26
CA GLU A 148 -17.04 10.62 1.83
C GLU A 148 -17.47 9.18 2.15
N LYS A 149 -16.99 8.18 1.40
CA LYS A 149 -17.23 6.76 1.68
C LYS A 149 -16.60 6.27 2.98
N LEU A 150 -15.64 7.01 3.54
CA LEU A 150 -14.97 6.65 4.80
C LEU A 150 -15.70 7.18 6.04
N ILE A 151 -16.61 8.14 5.90
CA ILE A 151 -17.38 8.73 7.02
C ILE A 151 -18.12 7.67 7.86
N PRO A 152 -18.82 6.67 7.28
CA PRO A 152 -19.50 5.63 8.05
C PRO A 152 -18.57 4.78 8.93
N TYR A 153 -17.27 4.79 8.64
CA TYR A 153 -16.25 4.04 9.39
C TYR A 153 -15.60 4.89 10.49
N HIS A 154 -16.09 6.11 10.72
CA HIS A 154 -15.58 7.05 11.74
C HIS A 154 -14.10 7.42 11.53
N ILE A 155 -13.64 7.42 10.28
CA ILE A 155 -12.33 7.93 9.92
C ILE A 155 -12.38 9.46 9.94
N ASP A 156 -11.48 10.07 10.71
CA ASP A 156 -11.28 11.51 10.68
C ASP A 156 -10.53 11.90 9.40
N LEU A 157 -11.28 12.48 8.47
CA LEU A 157 -10.75 12.86 7.16
C LEU A 157 -9.67 13.95 7.26
N SER A 158 -9.57 14.70 8.36
CA SER A 158 -8.48 15.67 8.54
C SER A 158 -7.09 15.01 8.59
N PHE A 159 -7.03 13.72 8.95
CA PHE A 159 -5.82 12.89 8.96
C PHE A 159 -5.66 12.02 7.70
N MET A 160 -6.48 12.26 6.68
CA MET A 160 -6.30 11.60 5.39
C MET A 160 -5.42 12.48 4.51
N PHE A 161 -4.15 12.10 4.39
CA PHE A 161 -3.09 12.90 3.80
C PHE A 161 -2.82 12.55 2.34
N PRO A 162 -2.50 13.54 1.49
CA PRO A 162 -2.03 13.26 0.14
C PRO A 162 -0.65 12.60 0.17
N ILE A 163 -0.46 11.59 -0.67
CA ILE A 163 0.84 10.97 -0.88
C ILE A 163 1.46 11.52 -2.15
N ASN A 164 2.64 12.10 -2.02
CA ASN A 164 3.34 12.67 -3.17
C ASN A 164 3.87 11.55 -4.08
N GLN A 165 3.43 11.56 -5.35
CA GLN A 165 3.86 10.62 -6.40
C GLN A 165 4.80 11.27 -7.43
N SER A 166 5.25 12.51 -7.18
CA SER A 166 6.24 13.20 -8.03
C SER A 166 7.67 12.75 -7.71
N SER A 167 8.53 12.81 -8.72
CA SER A 167 9.96 12.50 -8.58
C SER A 167 10.26 11.10 -8.04
N CYS A 168 9.44 10.11 -8.41
CA CYS A 168 9.61 8.72 -8.00
C CYS A 168 10.55 7.90 -8.90
N ASP A 169 11.28 8.58 -9.78
CA ASP A 169 12.31 8.01 -10.63
C ASP A 169 13.65 7.97 -9.87
N HIS A 170 14.50 7.00 -10.18
CA HIS A 170 15.85 6.85 -9.61
C HIS A 170 15.91 6.71 -8.08
N LEU A 171 14.90 6.09 -7.45
CA LEU A 171 14.94 5.77 -6.02
C LEU A 171 16.08 4.78 -5.73
N MET A 172 16.77 4.97 -4.61
CA MET A 172 17.81 4.02 -4.18
C MET A 172 17.16 2.70 -3.79
N GLU A 173 17.65 1.57 -4.29
CA GLU A 173 17.18 0.28 -3.80
C GLU A 173 17.78 0.02 -2.42
N SER A 174 16.94 -0.40 -1.47
CA SER A 174 17.38 -0.86 -0.17
C SER A 174 18.41 -1.98 -0.36
N SER A 175 19.68 -1.69 -0.07
CA SER A 175 20.72 -2.70 -0.09
C SER A 175 20.59 -3.53 1.18
N ASN A 176 20.29 -4.82 1.05
CA ASN A 176 20.31 -5.77 2.17
C ASN A 176 21.70 -5.86 2.86
N ASP A 177 22.74 -5.25 2.30
CA ASP A 177 24.11 -5.28 2.80
C ASP A 177 24.76 -3.88 2.84
N ASP A 178 25.10 -3.47 4.07
CA ASP A 178 26.14 -2.52 4.49
C ASP A 178 26.09 -1.04 3.98
N PRO A 179 25.75 -0.07 4.85
CA PRO A 179 25.81 1.37 4.52
C PRO A 179 27.22 1.88 4.12
N LEU A 180 28.30 1.12 4.37
CA LEU A 180 29.65 1.48 3.94
C LEU A 180 29.92 1.21 2.45
N ALA A 181 29.17 0.32 1.80
CA ALA A 181 29.33 0.05 0.37
C ALA A 181 29.04 1.31 -0.49
N TYR A 182 28.12 2.15 -0.01
CA TYR A 182 27.73 3.39 -0.68
C TYR A 182 28.83 4.47 -0.61
N ILE A 183 29.50 4.64 0.54
CA ILE A 183 30.62 5.59 0.69
C ILE A 183 31.80 5.18 -0.21
N VAL A 184 32.02 3.87 -0.36
CA VAL A 184 33.10 3.34 -1.21
C VAL A 184 32.78 3.52 -2.70
N ASN A 185 31.54 3.30 -3.12
CA ASN A 185 31.14 3.51 -4.51
C ASN A 185 31.07 5.01 -4.88
N GLY A 186 30.52 5.87 -4.02
CA GLY A 186 30.53 7.32 -4.23
C GLY A 186 31.94 7.90 -4.37
N ARG A 187 32.90 7.43 -3.56
CA ARG A 187 34.32 7.80 -3.69
C ARG A 187 35.00 7.24 -4.94
N LYS A 188 34.54 6.10 -5.47
CA LYS A 188 35.06 5.54 -6.73
C LYS A 188 34.60 6.36 -7.93
N THR A 189 33.31 6.70 -8.01
CA THR A 189 32.79 7.57 -9.08
C THR A 189 33.41 8.96 -9.04
N GLU A 190 33.66 9.52 -7.87
CA GLU A 190 34.36 10.80 -7.72
C GLU A 190 35.81 10.71 -8.22
N LYS A 191 36.55 9.65 -7.84
CA LYS A 191 37.93 9.42 -8.32
C LYS A 191 38.01 9.15 -9.83
N GLU A 192 37.00 8.51 -10.41
CA GLU A 192 36.94 8.27 -11.85
C GLU A 192 36.63 9.57 -12.62
N MET A 193 35.73 10.42 -12.13
CA MET A 193 35.51 11.75 -12.70
C MET A 193 36.76 12.64 -12.63
N PHE A 194 37.48 12.63 -11.51
CA PHE A 194 38.74 13.39 -11.37
C PHE A 194 39.88 12.87 -12.27
N LYS A 195 39.85 11.59 -12.67
CA LYS A 195 40.80 11.03 -13.65
C LYS A 195 40.49 11.50 -15.07
N VAL A 196 39.22 11.65 -15.42
CA VAL A 196 38.78 12.11 -16.75
C VAL A 196 39.07 13.61 -16.95
N ILE A 197 38.94 14.42 -15.89
CA ILE A 197 39.18 15.87 -15.95
C ILE A 197 40.68 16.22 -16.11
N ASN A 198 41.58 15.37 -15.59
CA ASN A 198 43.04 15.61 -15.65
C ASN A 198 43.73 15.01 -16.89
N GLN A 199 42.98 14.59 -17.91
CA GLN A 199 43.50 14.04 -19.17
C GLN A 199 43.11 14.88 -20.41
N ALA A 200 42.70 16.13 -20.22
CA ALA A 200 42.46 17.10 -21.30
C ALA A 200 43.54 18.21 -21.30
#